data_AF-A0A951UJC6-F1
#
_entry.id   AF-A0A951UJC6-F1
#
_cell.length_a   1.000
_cell.length_b   1.000
_cell.length_c   1.000
_cell.angle_alpha   90.00
_cell.angle_beta   90.00
_cell.angle_gamma   90.00
#
_symmetry.space_group_name_H-M   'P 1'
#
loop_
_entity.id
_entity.type
_entity.pdbx_description
1 polymer ?
#
loop_
_entity_poly.entity_id
_entity_poly.type
_entity_poly.pdbx_seq_one_letter_code
_entity_poly.pdbx_strand_id
1 'polypeptide(L)'
;MTSIRYFITRSLIGLALLGTAAVLSQTATAETITGKLGNVQAQISYDKPEEYQYKNVRLQITRSGQTVLDQKLPQDSEYDRPVGDLLEAPENKLPVLDLDGNKEPEIIADFYTGGAHCCTYSLIYRYDSKTKQYKKIRHEWGNGGYRLRDLDKDGLPEFDSRDDRFAAAFTAYAASGYPLQIWQYRQGKMINVTRRYPKLIANNATELWQTYTQARQQGDDGKGFLAAYLADKYMLGQEQDGWQRVQKAYKKSDRSQYFAELRKFLREAGYSK
;
A
#
# COMPACT_ATOMS: atom_id res chain seq x y z
N MET A 1 12.51 -3.66 -106.62
CA MET A 1 12.63 -4.59 -105.48
C MET A 1 12.55 -3.79 -104.19
N THR A 2 11.82 -4.35 -103.24
CA THR A 2 11.13 -3.75 -102.09
C THR A 2 12.08 -3.12 -101.08
N SER A 3 11.76 -1.92 -100.59
CA SER A 3 12.45 -1.25 -99.48
C SER A 3 11.55 -1.24 -98.24
N ILE A 4 12.02 -1.86 -97.16
CA ILE A 4 11.28 -2.09 -95.91
C ILE A 4 11.57 -0.94 -94.94
N ARG A 5 10.50 -0.31 -94.43
CA ARG A 5 10.55 0.72 -93.37
C ARG A 5 10.56 0.05 -92.00
N TYR A 6 11.52 0.42 -91.15
CA TYR A 6 11.55 0.05 -89.73
C TYR A 6 10.94 1.17 -88.88
N PHE A 7 10.01 0.81 -87.98
CA PHE A 7 9.42 1.69 -86.98
C PHE A 7 10.27 1.71 -85.71
N ILE A 8 10.51 2.92 -85.17
CA ILE A 8 11.22 3.18 -83.93
C ILE A 8 10.22 3.12 -82.77
N THR A 9 10.47 2.27 -81.76
CA THR A 9 9.72 2.26 -80.50
C THR A 9 10.59 2.85 -79.39
N ARG A 10 10.17 3.97 -78.79
CA ARG A 10 10.81 4.59 -77.62
C ARG A 10 10.36 3.87 -76.36
N SER A 11 11.29 3.29 -75.60
CA SER A 11 11.04 2.75 -74.26
C SER A 11 11.25 3.84 -73.21
N LEU A 12 10.23 4.09 -72.38
CA LEU A 12 10.29 4.93 -71.18
C LEU A 12 10.83 4.08 -70.02
N ILE A 13 12.00 4.42 -69.50
CA ILE A 13 12.55 3.84 -68.27
C ILE A 13 11.94 4.62 -67.09
N GLY A 14 11.06 3.98 -66.32
CA GLY A 14 10.55 4.51 -65.06
C GLY A 14 11.56 4.28 -63.93
N LEU A 15 12.09 5.37 -63.35
CA LEU A 15 12.90 5.34 -62.14
C LEU A 15 11.97 5.12 -60.92
N ALA A 16 12.05 3.95 -60.29
CA ALA A 16 11.40 3.69 -59.01
C ALA A 16 12.26 4.26 -57.88
N LEU A 17 11.83 5.37 -57.28
CA LEU A 17 12.38 5.91 -56.04
C LEU A 17 11.85 5.07 -54.86
N LEU A 18 12.68 4.17 -54.33
CA LEU A 18 12.44 3.48 -53.08
C LEU A 18 12.66 4.46 -51.91
N GLY A 19 11.58 5.09 -51.44
CA GLY A 19 11.58 5.86 -50.21
C GLY A 19 11.68 4.93 -49.01
N THR A 20 12.81 4.93 -48.30
CA THR A 20 12.94 4.28 -47.00
C THR A 20 12.13 5.07 -45.97
N ALA A 21 10.92 4.62 -45.67
CA ALA A 21 10.19 5.11 -44.50
C ALA A 21 10.91 4.60 -43.24
N ALA A 22 11.65 5.50 -42.57
CA ALA A 22 12.17 5.21 -41.24
C ALA A 22 11.00 5.13 -40.27
N VAL A 23 10.62 3.91 -39.88
CA VAL A 23 9.67 3.70 -38.78
C VAL A 23 10.40 4.08 -37.49
N LEU A 24 10.12 5.28 -36.98
CA LEU A 24 10.52 5.65 -35.62
C LEU A 24 9.72 4.77 -34.65
N SER A 25 10.31 3.67 -34.20
CA SER A 25 9.79 2.94 -33.05
C SER A 25 9.85 3.88 -31.84
N GLN A 26 8.70 4.37 -31.38
CA GLN A 26 8.60 4.93 -30.04
C GLN A 26 9.02 3.82 -29.08
N THR A 27 10.21 3.93 -28.50
CA THR A 27 10.56 3.14 -27.32
C THR A 27 9.57 3.54 -26.24
N ALA A 28 8.66 2.64 -25.89
CA ALA A 28 7.80 2.80 -24.73
C ALA A 28 8.71 3.15 -23.54
N THR A 29 8.58 4.38 -23.04
CA THR A 29 9.39 4.83 -21.90
C THR A 29 8.67 4.31 -20.67
N ALA A 30 9.27 3.35 -19.97
CA ALA A 30 8.70 2.81 -18.74
C ALA A 30 8.48 3.95 -17.73
N GLU A 31 7.32 3.97 -17.07
CA GLU A 31 7.08 4.88 -15.97
C GLU A 31 7.99 4.49 -14.79
N THR A 32 8.40 5.47 -13.99
CA THR A 32 9.33 5.22 -12.87
C THR A 32 8.93 5.93 -11.59
N ILE A 33 9.13 5.25 -10.47
CA ILE A 33 8.99 5.77 -9.11
C ILE A 33 10.37 5.63 -8.46
N THR A 34 10.90 6.71 -7.90
CA THR A 34 12.29 6.73 -7.43
C THR A 34 12.45 7.27 -6.02
N GLY A 35 13.50 6.81 -5.35
CA GLY A 35 13.86 7.24 -4.00
C GLY A 35 15.34 7.07 -3.75
N LYS A 36 15.88 7.88 -2.84
CA LYS A 36 17.31 7.87 -2.50
C LYS A 36 17.54 8.33 -1.07
N LEU A 37 18.46 7.67 -0.38
CA LEU A 37 19.09 8.18 0.84
C LEU A 37 20.59 7.83 0.83
N GLY A 38 21.44 8.84 0.99
CA GLY A 38 22.89 8.67 0.94
C GLY A 38 23.36 8.06 -0.37
N ASN A 39 24.03 6.91 -0.28
CA ASN A 39 24.55 6.16 -1.43
C ASN A 39 23.58 5.09 -1.97
N VAL A 40 22.39 4.95 -1.38
CA VAL A 40 21.37 3.97 -1.79
C VAL A 40 20.30 4.67 -2.60
N GLN A 41 20.04 4.18 -3.81
CA GLN A 41 18.95 4.63 -4.67
C GLN A 41 18.13 3.43 -5.10
N ALA A 42 16.81 3.59 -5.11
CA ALA A 42 15.86 2.59 -5.55
C ALA A 42 14.94 3.18 -6.62
N GLN A 43 14.59 2.35 -7.59
CA GLN A 43 13.71 2.68 -8.69
C GLN A 43 12.75 1.51 -8.93
N ILE A 44 11.46 1.80 -8.93
CA ILE A 44 10.46 0.92 -9.54
C ILE A 44 10.23 1.39 -10.96
N SER A 45 10.23 0.46 -11.93
CA SER A 45 9.84 0.72 -13.30
C SER A 45 8.72 -0.23 -13.74
N TYR A 46 7.84 0.23 -14.63
CA TYR A 46 6.73 -0.56 -15.14
C TYR A 46 6.23 -0.07 -16.51
N ASP A 47 5.60 -0.99 -17.23
CA ASP A 47 4.87 -0.71 -18.46
C ASP A 47 3.39 -0.50 -18.13
N LYS A 48 2.77 0.53 -18.71
CA LYS A 48 1.34 0.82 -18.57
C LYS A 48 0.66 0.76 -19.95
N PRO A 49 0.38 -0.45 -20.48
CA PRO A 49 -0.18 -0.60 -21.81
C PRO A 49 -1.60 -0.03 -21.93
N GLU A 50 -2.38 -0.08 -20.84
CA GLU A 50 -3.76 0.38 -20.77
C GLU A 50 -4.02 1.06 -19.40
N GLU A 51 -5.15 1.76 -19.28
CA GLU A 51 -5.57 2.31 -18.00
C GLU A 51 -5.71 1.19 -16.95
N TYR A 52 -5.11 1.39 -15.78
CA TYR A 52 -5.07 0.43 -14.67
C TYR A 52 -4.30 -0.88 -14.89
N GLN A 53 -3.73 -1.15 -16.08
CA GLN A 53 -2.87 -2.32 -16.29
C GLN A 53 -1.40 -1.97 -16.10
N TYR A 54 -0.71 -2.74 -15.26
CA TYR A 54 0.70 -2.56 -14.91
C TYR A 54 1.46 -3.87 -15.16
N LYS A 55 2.38 -3.83 -16.12
CA LYS A 55 3.17 -5.00 -16.54
C LYS A 55 4.66 -4.73 -16.34
N ASN A 56 5.42 -5.82 -16.27
CA ASN A 56 6.87 -5.77 -16.10
C ASN A 56 7.32 -4.88 -14.94
N VAL A 57 6.58 -4.91 -13.82
CA VAL A 57 6.94 -4.14 -12.62
C VAL A 57 8.26 -4.69 -12.06
N ARG A 58 9.28 -3.84 -12.00
CA ARG A 58 10.63 -4.21 -11.54
C ARG A 58 11.12 -3.25 -10.48
N LEU A 59 11.91 -3.77 -9.55
CA LEU A 59 12.68 -2.97 -8.59
C LEU A 59 14.16 -3.11 -8.90
N GLN A 60 14.80 -1.97 -9.13
CA GLN A 60 16.24 -1.84 -9.19
C GLN A 60 16.74 -1.08 -7.95
N ILE A 61 17.78 -1.59 -7.31
CA ILE A 61 18.47 -0.92 -6.20
C ILE A 61 19.94 -0.78 -6.54
N THR A 62 20.46 0.44 -6.46
CA THR A 62 21.87 0.76 -6.63
C THR A 62 22.48 1.24 -5.33
N ARG A 63 23.73 0.83 -5.09
CA ARG A 63 24.55 1.27 -3.95
C ARG A 63 25.86 1.82 -4.48
N SER A 64 26.15 3.08 -4.19
CA SER A 64 27.34 3.78 -4.70
C SER A 64 27.49 3.65 -6.23
N GLY A 65 26.36 3.71 -6.96
CA GLY A 65 26.32 3.58 -8.42
C GLY A 65 26.35 2.15 -8.97
N GLN A 66 26.53 1.13 -8.13
CA GLN A 66 26.49 -0.27 -8.56
C GLN A 66 25.11 -0.89 -8.33
N THR A 67 24.54 -1.51 -9.35
CA THR A 67 23.29 -2.29 -9.21
C THR A 67 23.54 -3.52 -8.37
N VAL A 68 22.81 -3.64 -7.25
CA VAL A 68 22.91 -4.76 -6.30
C VAL A 68 21.62 -5.56 -6.20
N LEU A 69 20.51 -5.02 -6.71
CA LEU A 69 19.26 -5.75 -6.92
C LEU A 69 18.66 -5.26 -8.24
N ASP A 70 18.21 -6.20 -9.07
CA ASP A 70 17.37 -5.92 -10.23
C ASP A 70 16.44 -7.13 -10.46
N GLN A 71 15.18 -7.00 -10.09
CA GLN A 71 14.23 -8.12 -10.14
C GLN A 71 12.82 -7.66 -10.47
N LYS A 72 12.02 -8.57 -11.02
CA LYS A 72 10.57 -8.39 -11.09
C LYS A 72 9.98 -8.39 -9.67
N LEU A 73 9.07 -7.45 -9.41
CA LEU A 73 8.29 -7.46 -8.19
C LEU A 73 7.14 -8.45 -8.32
N PRO A 74 6.79 -9.18 -7.23
CA PRO A 74 5.61 -10.03 -7.26
C PRO A 74 4.37 -9.15 -7.41
N GLN A 75 3.49 -9.52 -8.33
CA GLN A 75 2.18 -8.92 -8.52
C GLN A 75 1.13 -10.03 -8.41
N ASP A 76 0.06 -9.77 -7.68
CA ASP A 76 -1.06 -10.72 -7.54
C ASP A 76 -1.95 -10.74 -8.80
N SER A 77 -1.97 -9.63 -9.56
CA SER A 77 -2.62 -9.50 -10.87
C SER A 77 -2.00 -8.35 -11.68
N GLU A 78 -2.43 -8.14 -12.93
CA GLU A 78 -2.00 -6.97 -13.72
C GLU A 78 -2.57 -5.63 -13.22
N TYR A 79 -3.53 -5.66 -12.30
CA TYR A 79 -4.07 -4.46 -11.63
C TYR A 79 -3.32 -4.13 -10.32
N ASP A 80 -2.50 -5.06 -9.84
CA ASP A 80 -1.66 -4.87 -8.66
C ASP A 80 -0.48 -3.97 -9.00
N ARG A 81 -0.52 -2.73 -8.50
CA ARG A 81 0.30 -1.64 -9.03
C ARG A 81 1.12 -0.97 -7.94
N PRO A 82 2.36 -0.54 -8.26
CA PRO A 82 3.09 0.32 -7.35
C PRO A 82 2.43 1.70 -7.30
N VAL A 83 2.33 2.28 -6.10
CA VAL A 83 1.70 3.60 -5.88
C VAL A 83 2.68 4.65 -5.36
N GLY A 84 3.94 4.27 -5.12
CA GLY A 84 4.98 5.16 -4.62
C GLY A 84 4.96 5.23 -3.10
N ASP A 85 4.36 6.28 -2.57
CA ASP A 85 4.11 6.47 -1.14
C ASP A 85 2.60 6.48 -0.94
N LEU A 86 2.10 5.61 -0.05
CA LEU A 86 0.68 5.46 0.14
C LEU A 86 -0.04 6.71 0.62
N LEU A 87 0.61 7.71 1.25
CA LEU A 87 -0.17 8.77 1.89
C LEU A 87 0.35 10.21 1.82
N GLU A 88 1.64 10.54 1.66
CA GLU A 88 2.05 11.97 1.79
C GLU A 88 3.24 12.47 0.93
N ALA A 89 3.88 11.63 0.10
CA ALA A 89 4.92 12.13 -0.80
C ALA A 89 4.35 12.70 -2.12
N PRO A 90 5.10 13.55 -2.84
CA PRO A 90 4.80 13.85 -4.24
C PRO A 90 4.58 12.54 -4.99
N GLU A 91 3.60 12.52 -5.90
CA GLU A 91 3.38 11.38 -6.80
C GLU A 91 4.74 10.90 -7.36
N ASN A 92 4.95 9.58 -7.37
CA ASN A 92 6.18 8.93 -7.86
C ASN A 92 7.42 8.97 -6.95
N LYS A 93 7.27 9.20 -5.64
CA LYS A 93 8.37 9.00 -4.68
C LYS A 93 8.34 7.60 -4.07
N LEU A 94 9.50 6.95 -4.01
CA LEU A 94 9.71 5.69 -3.31
C LEU A 94 10.35 5.98 -1.94
N PRO A 95 9.75 5.60 -0.80
CA PRO A 95 10.37 5.79 0.49
C PRO A 95 11.69 5.02 0.61
N VAL A 96 12.77 5.76 0.92
CA VAL A 96 14.10 5.22 1.24
C VAL A 96 14.59 5.92 2.50
N LEU A 97 14.61 5.20 3.62
CA LEU A 97 14.81 5.76 4.96
C LEU A 97 15.27 4.69 5.95
N ASP A 98 15.99 5.11 6.99
CA ASP A 98 16.38 4.23 8.11
C ASP A 98 15.18 4.02 9.04
N LEU A 99 14.64 2.81 9.08
CA LEU A 99 13.44 2.48 9.87
C LEU A 99 13.78 1.93 11.26
N ASP A 100 15.00 1.45 11.48
CA ASP A 100 15.40 0.77 12.72
C ASP A 100 16.64 1.32 13.42
N GLY A 101 17.19 2.45 12.93
CA GLY A 101 18.24 3.25 13.55
C GLY A 101 19.65 2.71 13.32
N ASN A 102 19.83 1.82 12.35
CA ASN A 102 21.12 1.19 12.06
C ASN A 102 21.97 1.96 11.04
N LYS A 103 21.49 3.12 10.55
CA LYS A 103 22.08 3.97 9.51
C LYS A 103 22.17 3.31 8.11
N GLU A 104 21.48 2.21 7.92
CA GLU A 104 21.34 1.48 6.67
C GLU A 104 19.87 1.62 6.21
N PRO A 105 19.58 2.35 5.13
CA PRO A 105 18.20 2.61 4.76
C PRO A 105 17.46 1.35 4.30
N GLU A 106 16.22 1.23 4.76
CA GLU A 106 15.22 0.39 4.13
C GLU A 106 14.55 1.10 2.94
N ILE A 107 14.00 0.29 2.04
CA ILE A 107 13.20 0.74 0.91
C ILE A 107 11.79 0.17 1.08
N ILE A 108 10.79 1.02 1.00
CA ILE A 108 9.39 0.62 1.08
C ILE A 108 8.79 0.74 -0.31
N ALA A 109 8.43 -0.39 -0.92
CA ALA A 109 7.70 -0.42 -2.17
C ALA A 109 6.22 -0.66 -1.88
N ASP A 110 5.43 0.41 -1.98
CA ASP A 110 4.00 0.36 -1.72
C ASP A 110 3.19 -0.03 -2.95
N PHE A 111 2.19 -0.87 -2.72
CA PHE A 111 1.32 -1.43 -3.74
C PHE A 111 -0.15 -1.24 -3.41
N TYR A 112 -0.94 -1.24 -4.48
CA TYR A 112 -2.39 -1.28 -4.45
C TYR A 112 -2.89 -2.37 -5.40
N THR A 113 -3.68 -3.30 -4.88
CA THR A 113 -4.16 -4.45 -5.66
C THR A 113 -5.19 -4.12 -6.75
N GLY A 114 -5.74 -2.91 -6.79
CA GLY A 114 -6.69 -2.47 -7.83
C GLY A 114 -8.18 -2.66 -7.50
N GLY A 115 -8.54 -3.00 -6.26
CA GLY A 115 -9.92 -3.21 -5.82
C GLY A 115 -10.77 -1.92 -5.72
N ALA A 116 -12.05 -2.04 -5.34
CA ALA A 116 -12.90 -0.89 -5.01
C ALA A 116 -12.71 -0.41 -3.55
N HIS A 117 -12.39 -1.36 -2.67
CA HIS A 117 -12.01 -1.20 -1.28
C HIS A 117 -10.89 -2.22 -1.04
N CYS A 118 -9.85 -1.85 -0.28
CA CYS A 118 -8.61 -2.62 -0.15
C CYS A 118 -7.89 -2.78 -1.52
N CYS A 119 -6.65 -3.26 -1.61
CA CYS A 119 -5.74 -3.77 -0.57
C CYS A 119 -4.39 -3.09 -0.77
N THR A 120 -4.03 -2.23 0.17
CA THR A 120 -2.70 -1.63 0.19
C THR A 120 -1.76 -2.53 0.97
N TYR A 121 -0.55 -2.69 0.48
CA TYR A 121 0.49 -3.47 1.14
C TYR A 121 1.87 -2.88 0.80
N SER A 122 2.86 -3.17 1.63
CA SER A 122 4.25 -2.81 1.35
C SER A 122 5.12 -4.04 1.21
N LEU A 123 6.05 -3.98 0.27
CA LEU A 123 7.26 -4.80 0.27
C LEU A 123 8.40 -3.97 0.87
N ILE A 124 8.88 -4.35 2.04
CA ILE A 124 9.94 -3.61 2.75
C ILE A 124 11.26 -4.36 2.59
N TYR A 125 12.22 -3.72 1.93
CA TYR A 125 13.53 -4.25 1.60
C TYR A 125 14.59 -3.72 2.54
N ARG A 126 15.41 -4.63 3.09
CA ARG A 126 16.56 -4.32 3.94
C ARG A 126 17.82 -4.97 3.41
N TYR A 127 18.93 -4.24 3.43
CA TYR A 127 20.22 -4.78 3.06
C TYR A 127 20.80 -5.65 4.19
N ASP A 128 21.16 -6.90 3.89
CA ASP A 128 21.92 -7.76 4.80
C ASP A 128 23.41 -7.67 4.43
N SER A 129 24.19 -7.00 5.27
CA SER A 129 25.62 -6.80 5.06
C SER A 129 26.44 -8.10 5.12
N LYS A 130 25.94 -9.15 5.78
CA LYS A 130 26.63 -10.44 5.87
C LYS A 130 26.54 -11.19 4.55
N THR A 131 25.36 -11.19 3.92
CA THR A 131 25.14 -11.89 2.65
C THR A 131 25.35 -10.97 1.44
N LYS A 132 25.46 -9.65 1.66
CA LYS A 132 25.48 -8.61 0.61
C LYS A 132 24.25 -8.64 -0.29
N GLN A 133 23.11 -9.03 0.26
CA GLN A 133 21.85 -9.17 -0.48
C GLN A 133 20.72 -8.41 0.22
N TYR A 134 19.71 -7.99 -0.54
CA TYR A 134 18.48 -7.49 0.06
C TYR A 134 17.57 -8.64 0.49
N LYS A 135 17.03 -8.52 1.69
CA LYS A 135 15.92 -9.33 2.21
C LYS A 135 14.66 -8.50 2.17
N LYS A 136 13.50 -9.15 2.02
CA LYS A 136 12.21 -8.47 1.99
C LYS A 136 11.21 -9.10 2.96
N ILE A 137 10.31 -8.27 3.47
CA ILE A 137 9.05 -8.71 4.06
C ILE A 137 7.88 -8.09 3.31
N ARG A 138 6.72 -8.73 3.38
CA ARG A 138 5.44 -8.15 2.97
C ARG A 138 4.63 -7.81 4.21
N HIS A 139 4.01 -6.63 4.23
CA HIS A 139 3.09 -6.24 5.29
C HIS A 139 1.80 -5.73 4.68
N GLU A 140 0.69 -6.30 5.11
CA GLU A 140 -0.66 -5.95 4.63
C GLU A 140 -1.20 -4.79 5.45
N TRP A 141 -1.59 -3.71 4.78
CA TRP A 141 -2.25 -2.55 5.40
C TRP A 141 -3.76 -2.53 5.17
N GLY A 142 -4.22 -3.28 4.15
CA GLY A 142 -5.64 -3.37 3.81
C GLY A 142 -6.20 -2.01 3.35
N ASN A 143 -7.30 -1.56 3.94
CA ASN A 143 -7.93 -0.28 3.65
C ASN A 143 -7.28 0.90 4.38
N GLY A 144 -6.68 0.65 5.53
CA GLY A 144 -6.20 1.70 6.42
C GLY A 144 -4.97 2.43 5.88
N GLY A 145 -4.15 1.75 5.08
CA GLY A 145 -2.83 2.23 4.70
C GLY A 145 -1.96 2.50 5.94
N TYR A 146 -0.95 3.35 5.80
CA TYR A 146 -0.17 3.85 6.92
C TYR A 146 0.37 5.25 6.62
N ARG A 147 0.63 6.03 7.67
CA ARG A 147 1.47 7.23 7.62
C ARG A 147 2.76 7.00 8.39
N LEU A 148 3.91 7.40 7.83
CA LEU A 148 5.16 7.42 8.58
C LEU A 148 5.24 8.65 9.46
N ARG A 149 5.39 8.44 10.77
CA ARG A 149 5.48 9.51 11.76
C ARG A 149 6.43 9.10 12.87
N ASP A 150 7.32 10.00 13.25
CA ASP A 150 8.08 9.87 14.49
C ASP A 150 7.17 10.28 15.66
N LEU A 151 6.43 9.32 16.20
CA LEU A 151 5.35 9.54 17.18
C LEU A 151 5.91 9.77 18.58
N ASP A 152 7.06 9.20 18.91
CA ASP A 152 7.72 9.35 20.21
C ASP A 152 8.95 10.29 20.20
N LYS A 153 9.32 10.85 19.04
CA LYS A 153 10.42 11.79 18.83
C LYS A 153 11.80 11.18 19.08
N ASP A 154 11.95 9.88 18.82
CA ASP A 154 13.23 9.17 18.93
C ASP A 154 14.10 9.30 17.66
N GLY A 155 13.57 9.95 16.61
CA GLY A 155 14.24 10.13 15.33
C GLY A 155 14.01 8.99 14.34
N LEU A 156 13.22 7.98 14.69
CA LEU A 156 12.79 6.88 13.83
C LEU A 156 11.28 6.97 13.58
N PRO A 157 10.80 6.58 12.39
CA PRO A 157 9.38 6.61 12.10
C PRO A 157 8.66 5.34 12.61
N GLU A 158 7.47 5.55 13.14
CA GLU A 158 6.41 4.55 13.25
C GLU A 158 5.49 4.58 12.03
N PHE A 159 4.87 3.43 11.76
CA PHE A 159 3.74 3.31 10.86
C PHE A 159 2.45 3.53 11.65
N ASP A 160 1.85 4.72 11.54
CA ASP A 160 0.51 5.06 12.05
C ASP A 160 -0.54 4.49 11.09
N SER A 161 -1.14 3.36 11.44
CA SER A 161 -2.08 2.60 10.62
C SER A 161 -3.36 2.23 11.39
N ARG A 162 -4.21 1.41 10.77
CA ARG A 162 -5.48 0.95 11.32
C ARG A 162 -5.62 -0.55 11.14
N ASP A 163 -6.27 -1.22 12.11
CA ASP A 163 -6.46 -2.67 12.04
C ASP A 163 -7.57 -3.04 11.05
N ASP A 164 -7.15 -3.40 9.84
CA ASP A 164 -8.05 -3.70 8.73
C ASP A 164 -8.97 -4.91 8.96
N ARG A 165 -8.67 -5.76 9.95
CA ARG A 165 -9.51 -6.91 10.29
C ARG A 165 -10.94 -6.52 10.71
N PHE A 166 -11.17 -5.25 11.04
CA PHE A 166 -12.50 -4.72 11.34
C PHE A 166 -13.32 -4.34 10.09
N ALA A 167 -12.69 -4.26 8.91
CA ALA A 167 -13.37 -4.01 7.65
C ALA A 167 -14.45 -5.06 7.42
N ALA A 168 -15.70 -4.62 7.31
CA ALA A 168 -16.86 -5.46 7.08
C ALA A 168 -17.09 -6.61 8.10
N ALA A 169 -16.40 -6.59 9.25
CA ALA A 169 -16.48 -7.66 10.24
C ALA A 169 -17.81 -7.66 11.01
N PHE A 170 -18.39 -6.47 11.22
CA PHE A 170 -19.61 -6.29 12.03
C PHE A 170 -20.74 -5.57 11.29
N THR A 171 -20.44 -4.91 10.18
CA THR A 171 -21.39 -4.09 9.41
C THR A 171 -20.87 -3.95 7.97
N ALA A 172 -21.54 -3.17 7.11
CA ALA A 172 -21.03 -2.87 5.78
C ALA A 172 -19.69 -2.12 5.85
N TYR A 173 -18.86 -2.26 4.82
CA TYR A 173 -17.54 -1.62 4.75
C TYR A 173 -17.58 -0.12 5.09
N ALA A 174 -18.51 0.62 4.48
CA ALA A 174 -18.66 2.07 4.66
C ALA A 174 -19.02 2.49 6.10
N ALA A 175 -19.57 1.58 6.91
CA ALA A 175 -19.93 1.82 8.30
C ALA A 175 -18.94 1.17 9.29
N SER A 176 -17.82 0.63 8.80
CA SER A 176 -16.81 0.00 9.63
C SER A 176 -15.95 1.06 10.34
N GLY A 177 -15.73 0.87 11.64
CA GLY A 177 -14.73 1.61 12.39
C GLY A 177 -13.45 0.79 12.48
N TYR A 178 -12.30 1.45 12.64
CA TYR A 178 -11.01 0.79 12.73
C TYR A 178 -10.24 1.24 13.97
N PRO A 179 -9.82 0.32 14.85
CA PRO A 179 -8.96 0.68 15.97
C PRO A 179 -7.55 1.04 15.51
N LEU A 180 -6.87 1.81 16.36
CA LEU A 180 -5.51 2.26 16.10
C LEU A 180 -4.55 1.07 16.04
N GLN A 181 -3.65 1.08 15.07
CA GLN A 181 -2.56 0.12 15.00
C GLN A 181 -1.27 0.86 14.66
N ILE A 182 -0.27 0.74 15.52
CA ILE A 182 1.04 1.38 15.32
C ILE A 182 2.10 0.29 15.22
N TRP A 183 2.91 0.37 14.18
CA TRP A 183 3.99 -0.58 13.93
C TRP A 183 5.36 0.09 13.93
N GLN A 184 6.36 -0.62 14.45
CA GLN A 184 7.76 -0.32 14.25
C GLN A 184 8.40 -1.42 13.40
N TYR A 185 9.21 -1.04 12.44
CA TYR A 185 10.07 -1.99 11.75
C TYR A 185 11.36 -2.17 12.55
N ARG A 186 11.75 -3.42 12.83
CA ARG A 186 13.03 -3.73 13.48
C ARG A 186 13.65 -4.96 12.82
N GLN A 187 14.79 -4.77 12.15
CA GLN A 187 15.64 -5.84 11.61
C GLN A 187 14.89 -6.90 10.77
N GLY A 188 13.96 -6.47 9.91
CA GLY A 188 13.19 -7.40 9.07
C GLY A 188 11.90 -7.90 9.70
N LYS A 189 11.36 -7.23 10.73
CA LYS A 189 10.08 -7.57 11.35
C LYS A 189 9.24 -6.33 11.59
N MET A 190 7.95 -6.42 11.32
CA MET A 190 6.96 -5.45 11.79
C MET A 190 6.51 -5.85 13.19
N ILE A 191 6.69 -4.95 14.15
CA ILE A 191 6.35 -5.14 15.56
C ILE A 191 5.18 -4.23 15.88
N ASN A 192 4.06 -4.79 16.32
CA ASN A 192 2.93 -4.00 16.79
C ASN A 192 3.29 -3.38 18.14
N VAL A 193 3.44 -2.06 18.17
CA VAL A 193 3.83 -1.28 19.33
C VAL A 193 2.71 -0.39 19.86
N THR A 194 1.48 -0.56 19.35
CA THR A 194 0.30 0.27 19.66
C THR A 194 0.15 0.57 21.16
N ARG A 195 0.34 -0.42 22.04
CA ARG A 195 0.21 -0.25 23.51
C ARG A 195 1.18 0.76 24.13
N ARG A 196 2.27 1.12 23.45
CA ARG A 196 3.20 2.16 23.89
C ARG A 196 2.63 3.58 23.76
N TYR A 197 1.52 3.75 23.04
CA TYR A 197 0.92 5.05 22.74
C TYR A 197 -0.50 5.19 23.35
N PRO A 198 -0.67 5.08 24.68
CA PRO A 198 -2.00 5.09 25.31
C PRO A 198 -2.78 6.38 25.05
N LYS A 199 -2.09 7.52 24.90
CA LYS A 199 -2.74 8.79 24.53
C LYS A 199 -3.36 8.74 23.14
N LEU A 200 -2.64 8.16 22.15
CA LEU A 200 -3.16 8.03 20.79
C LEU A 200 -4.31 7.03 20.73
N ILE A 201 -4.21 5.92 21.47
CA ILE A 201 -5.31 4.95 21.60
C ILE A 201 -6.55 5.61 22.21
N ALA A 202 -6.38 6.40 23.28
CA ALA A 202 -7.51 7.10 23.92
C ALA A 202 -8.16 8.15 23.01
N ASN A 203 -7.35 8.83 22.18
CA ASN A 203 -7.86 9.77 21.18
C ASN A 203 -8.66 9.03 20.10
N ASN A 204 -8.12 7.95 19.53
CA ASN A 204 -8.83 7.15 18.54
C ASN A 204 -10.14 6.56 19.10
N ALA A 205 -10.14 6.07 20.34
CA ALA A 205 -11.36 5.63 21.01
C ALA A 205 -12.40 6.77 21.14
N THR A 206 -11.95 7.98 21.44
CA THR A 206 -12.83 9.16 21.54
C THR A 206 -13.44 9.50 20.17
N GLU A 207 -12.62 9.51 19.13
CA GLU A 207 -13.06 9.73 17.74
C GLU A 207 -14.08 8.67 17.31
N LEU A 208 -13.79 7.38 17.54
CA LEU A 208 -14.71 6.29 17.23
C LEU A 208 -16.05 6.42 17.96
N TRP A 209 -16.04 6.89 19.21
CA TRP A 209 -17.28 7.15 19.95
C TRP A 209 -18.07 8.35 19.39
N GLN A 210 -17.37 9.40 18.96
CA GLN A 210 -17.99 10.56 18.32
C GLN A 210 -18.62 10.15 16.98
N THR A 211 -17.90 9.41 16.14
CA THR A 211 -18.40 8.87 14.88
C THR A 211 -19.59 7.95 15.09
N TYR A 212 -19.55 7.06 16.08
CA TYR A 212 -20.71 6.27 16.51
C TYR A 212 -21.92 7.16 16.77
N THR A 213 -21.75 8.22 17.57
CA THR A 213 -22.85 9.12 17.95
C THR A 213 -23.44 9.83 16.74
N GLN A 214 -22.61 10.29 15.81
CA GLN A 214 -23.04 10.93 14.56
C GLN A 214 -23.75 9.95 13.63
N ALA A 215 -23.18 8.76 13.41
CA ALA A 215 -23.78 7.72 12.56
C ALA A 215 -25.18 7.32 13.07
N ARG A 216 -25.34 7.20 14.39
CA ARG A 216 -26.65 6.94 15.03
C ARG A 216 -27.69 8.01 14.72
N GLN A 217 -27.30 9.28 14.67
CA GLN A 217 -28.20 10.39 14.33
C GLN A 217 -28.62 10.34 12.85
N GLN A 218 -27.80 9.73 12.01
CA GLN A 218 -28.05 9.55 10.57
C GLN A 218 -28.79 8.24 10.24
N GLY A 219 -29.22 7.48 11.26
CA GLY A 219 -30.02 6.26 11.09
C GLY A 219 -29.22 4.95 11.09
N ASP A 220 -27.88 5.02 11.12
CA ASP A 220 -27.03 3.84 11.25
C ASP A 220 -27.14 3.22 12.67
N ASP A 221 -26.82 1.94 12.82
CA ASP A 221 -26.84 1.28 14.13
C ASP A 221 -25.56 1.50 14.95
N GLY A 222 -24.48 1.91 14.28
CA GLY A 222 -23.19 2.30 14.80
C GLY A 222 -22.31 1.14 15.29
N LYS A 223 -22.68 -0.12 15.01
CA LYS A 223 -22.00 -1.27 15.64
C LYS A 223 -20.55 -1.47 15.17
N GLY A 224 -20.22 -1.04 13.95
CA GLY A 224 -18.84 -1.04 13.45
C GLY A 224 -17.93 -0.15 14.29
N PHE A 225 -18.36 1.08 14.57
CA PHE A 225 -17.61 2.02 15.40
C PHE A 225 -17.52 1.59 16.86
N LEU A 226 -18.60 1.00 17.43
CA LEU A 226 -18.56 0.47 18.79
C LEU A 226 -17.61 -0.72 18.93
N ALA A 227 -17.49 -1.56 17.91
CA ALA A 227 -16.56 -2.70 17.92
C ALA A 227 -15.10 -2.23 17.97
N ALA A 228 -14.75 -1.28 17.10
CA ALA A 228 -13.42 -0.67 17.09
C ALA A 228 -13.12 0.11 18.39
N TYR A 229 -14.11 0.88 18.90
CA TYR A 229 -13.99 1.58 20.18
C TYR A 229 -13.61 0.61 21.29
N LEU A 230 -14.30 -0.52 21.35
CA LEU A 230 -14.05 -1.51 22.38
C LEU A 230 -12.65 -2.12 22.26
N ALA A 231 -12.16 -2.35 21.04
CA ALA A 231 -10.80 -2.84 20.81
C ALA A 231 -9.74 -1.87 21.38
N ASP A 232 -9.89 -0.56 21.18
CA ASP A 232 -9.01 0.43 21.81
C ASP A 232 -9.12 0.41 23.35
N LYS A 233 -10.32 0.22 23.90
CA LYS A 233 -10.50 0.06 25.35
C LYS A 233 -9.78 -1.16 25.90
N TYR A 234 -9.74 -2.27 25.17
CA TYR A 234 -8.90 -3.43 25.52
C TYR A 234 -7.41 -3.09 25.49
N MET A 235 -6.96 -2.31 24.51
CA MET A 235 -5.55 -1.88 24.43
C MET A 235 -5.15 -0.97 25.60
N LEU A 236 -6.11 -0.24 26.17
CA LEU A 236 -5.94 0.61 27.36
C LEU A 236 -6.08 -0.14 28.69
N GLY A 237 -6.46 -1.42 28.70
CA GLY A 237 -6.80 -2.15 29.94
C GLY A 237 -8.08 -1.64 30.60
N GLN A 238 -9.01 -1.13 29.80
CA GLN A 238 -10.28 -0.53 30.22
C GLN A 238 -11.47 -1.33 29.68
N GLU A 239 -11.32 -2.66 29.54
CA GLU A 239 -12.32 -3.54 28.94
C GLU A 239 -13.66 -3.53 29.69
N GLN A 240 -13.64 -3.50 31.02
CA GLN A 240 -14.86 -3.51 31.83
C GLN A 240 -15.69 -2.23 31.60
N ASP A 241 -15.05 -1.07 31.67
CA ASP A 241 -15.66 0.22 31.37
C ASP A 241 -16.15 0.28 29.91
N GLY A 242 -15.31 -0.20 28.97
CA GLY A 242 -15.65 -0.31 27.57
C GLY A 242 -16.93 -1.09 27.33
N TRP A 243 -17.03 -2.29 27.91
CA TRP A 243 -18.22 -3.15 27.80
C TRP A 243 -19.46 -2.51 28.43
N GLN A 244 -19.34 -1.95 29.64
CA GLN A 244 -20.48 -1.27 30.29
C GLN A 244 -21.05 -0.16 29.39
N ARG A 245 -20.17 0.64 28.78
CA ARG A 245 -20.57 1.72 27.87
C ARG A 245 -21.20 1.20 26.59
N VAL A 246 -20.60 0.21 25.93
CA VAL A 246 -21.12 -0.42 24.70
C VAL A 246 -22.49 -1.07 24.96
N GLN A 247 -22.64 -1.81 26.06
CA GLN A 247 -23.91 -2.45 26.43
C GLN A 247 -25.00 -1.45 26.75
N LYS A 248 -24.66 -0.28 27.32
CA LYS A 248 -25.61 0.81 27.54
C LYS A 248 -26.03 1.48 26.24
N ALA A 249 -25.11 1.61 25.28
CA ALA A 249 -25.35 2.30 24.02
C ALA A 249 -26.10 1.43 22.98
N TYR A 250 -25.70 0.17 22.80
CA TYR A 250 -26.26 -0.70 21.76
C TYR A 250 -27.48 -1.48 22.28
N LYS A 251 -28.69 -1.07 21.85
CA LYS A 251 -29.98 -1.61 22.30
C LYS A 251 -30.81 -2.27 21.21
N LYS A 252 -30.21 -2.56 20.04
CA LYS A 252 -30.88 -3.26 18.94
C LYS A 252 -31.20 -4.72 19.31
N SER A 253 -32.12 -5.34 18.56
CA SER A 253 -32.63 -6.69 18.83
C SER A 253 -31.55 -7.77 18.69
N ASP A 254 -30.55 -7.56 17.84
CA ASP A 254 -29.41 -8.45 17.60
C ASP A 254 -28.28 -8.31 18.65
N ARG A 255 -28.42 -7.45 19.67
CA ARG A 255 -27.35 -7.14 20.64
C ARG A 255 -26.68 -8.36 21.27
N SER A 256 -27.43 -9.42 21.55
CA SER A 256 -26.89 -10.63 22.19
C SER A 256 -25.92 -11.35 21.27
N GLN A 257 -26.27 -11.47 19.98
CA GLN A 257 -25.41 -12.06 18.96
C GLN A 257 -24.19 -11.16 18.72
N TYR A 258 -24.41 -9.87 18.50
CA TYR A 258 -23.33 -8.90 18.28
C TYR A 258 -22.29 -8.92 19.43
N PHE A 259 -22.73 -8.92 20.70
CA PHE A 259 -21.79 -8.97 21.82
C PHE A 259 -21.05 -10.31 21.94
N ALA A 260 -21.66 -11.43 21.52
CA ALA A 260 -20.99 -12.73 21.51
C ALA A 260 -19.91 -12.79 20.42
N GLU A 261 -20.25 -12.33 19.22
CA GLU A 261 -19.33 -12.24 18.08
C GLU A 261 -18.17 -11.29 18.37
N LEU A 262 -18.45 -10.11 18.93
CA LEU A 262 -17.42 -9.13 19.29
C LEU A 262 -16.43 -9.67 20.32
N ARG A 263 -16.89 -10.40 21.36
CA ARG A 263 -15.99 -11.06 22.31
C ARG A 263 -15.10 -12.09 21.64
N LYS A 264 -15.68 -12.93 20.79
CA LYS A 264 -14.95 -13.97 20.06
C LYS A 264 -13.88 -13.33 19.17
N PHE A 265 -14.28 -12.34 18.39
CA PHE A 265 -13.41 -11.60 17.49
C PHE A 265 -12.25 -10.93 18.22
N LEU A 266 -12.52 -10.18 19.31
CA LEU A 266 -11.45 -9.50 20.06
C LEU A 266 -10.43 -10.47 20.68
N ARG A 267 -10.86 -11.67 21.07
CA ARG A 267 -9.95 -12.73 21.54
C ARG A 267 -9.10 -13.27 20.39
N GLU A 268 -9.73 -13.63 19.27
CA GLU A 268 -9.04 -14.18 18.09
C GLU A 268 -8.09 -13.17 17.44
N ALA A 269 -8.44 -11.89 17.50
CA ALA A 269 -7.64 -10.78 16.99
C ALA A 269 -6.49 -10.36 17.95
N GLY A 270 -6.43 -10.91 19.17
CA GLY A 270 -5.35 -10.67 20.14
C GLY A 270 -5.50 -9.41 21.01
N TYR A 271 -6.70 -8.82 21.06
CA TYR A 271 -7.01 -7.69 21.94
C TYR A 271 -7.21 -8.13 23.39
N SER A 272 -7.88 -9.27 23.59
CA SER A 272 -7.97 -9.93 24.89
C SER A 272 -6.70 -10.73 25.15
N LYS A 273 -6.15 -10.61 26.35
CA LYS A 273 -5.21 -11.60 26.88
C LYS A 273 -5.95 -12.87 27.30
#